data_AF-A0A0F9J036-F1
#
_entry.id   AF-A0A0F9J036-F1
#
_cell.length_a   1.000
_cell.length_b   1.000
_cell.length_c   1.000
_cell.angle_alpha   90.00
_cell.angle_beta   90.00
_cell.angle_gamma   90.00
#
_symmetry.space_group_name_H-M   'P 1'
#
loop_
_entity.id
_entity.type
_entity.pdbx_description
1 polymer ?
#
loop_
_entity_poly.entity_id
_entity_poly.type
_entity_poly.pdbx_seq_one_letter_code
_entity_poly.pdbx_strand_id
1 'polypeptide(L)'
;MSVQVGLIMGSQSDWSTMREAAEILTALGVSFEKRIVSAHRTPDRLWDYGKSAAGRGVQVIIAGAGGAAHLPGMVASKTHLPVIGVPVQTKALGGLDSLYSIVQMPRGFPVATMAIGAAGVVILTAGYILWTVQRVLLGPEYKGPHGDALKPMNRREVAIAAPLLGLAIFFGVCPNAILQYTAPSINRTIDSLGNWTKQHQQSQHEQASTQLEERQQP
;
A
#
# COMPACT_ATOMS: atom_id res chain seq x y z
N MET A 1 -7.43 -6.97 -29.68
CA MET A 1 -7.77 -6.19 -28.47
C MET A 1 -6.48 -5.60 -27.92
N SER A 2 -6.44 -4.29 -27.67
CA SER A 2 -5.27 -3.65 -27.02
C SER A 2 -5.20 -4.07 -25.55
N VAL A 3 -3.99 -4.21 -25.01
CA VAL A 3 -3.76 -4.55 -23.60
C VAL A 3 -4.02 -3.31 -22.74
N GLN A 4 -4.98 -3.37 -21.81
CA GLN A 4 -5.35 -2.22 -20.97
C GLN A 4 -4.56 -2.16 -19.66
N VAL A 5 -4.17 -3.31 -19.09
CA VAL A 5 -3.49 -3.37 -17.78
C VAL A 5 -2.13 -4.06 -17.89
N GLY A 6 -1.10 -3.43 -17.33
CA GLY A 6 0.22 -4.01 -17.14
C GLY A 6 0.36 -4.66 -15.77
N LEU A 7 0.38 -5.99 -15.69
CA LEU A 7 0.59 -6.73 -14.44
C LEU A 7 2.06 -7.17 -14.34
N ILE A 8 2.86 -6.46 -13.54
CA ILE A 8 4.30 -6.72 -13.41
C ILE A 8 4.69 -7.15 -12.00
N MET A 9 5.73 -7.98 -11.92
CA MET A 9 6.28 -8.46 -10.66
C MET A 9 7.78 -8.68 -10.72
N GLY A 10 8.46 -8.54 -9.58
CA GLY A 10 9.92 -8.63 -9.48
C GLY A 10 10.48 -10.04 -9.69
N SER A 11 9.69 -11.06 -9.40
CA SER A 11 10.10 -12.47 -9.42
C SER A 11 8.93 -13.42 -9.69
N GLN A 12 9.24 -14.67 -10.04
CA GLN A 12 8.22 -15.72 -10.19
C GLN A 12 7.54 -16.06 -8.86
N SER A 13 8.23 -15.92 -7.72
CA SER A 13 7.67 -16.18 -6.40
C SER A 13 6.57 -15.19 -6.00
N ASP A 14 6.59 -13.96 -6.54
CA ASP A 14 5.55 -12.95 -6.30
C ASP A 14 4.21 -13.34 -6.98
N TRP A 15 4.22 -14.33 -7.89
CA TRP A 15 3.03 -14.75 -8.63
C TRP A 15 1.92 -15.28 -7.72
N SER A 16 2.25 -15.91 -6.58
CA SER A 16 1.23 -16.41 -5.65
C SER A 16 0.33 -15.28 -5.16
N THR A 17 0.89 -14.10 -4.89
CA THR A 17 0.15 -12.88 -4.55
C THR A 17 -0.51 -12.29 -5.80
N MET A 18 0.25 -12.09 -6.87
CA MET A 18 -0.24 -11.35 -8.05
C MET A 18 -1.28 -12.12 -8.89
N ARG A 19 -1.44 -13.43 -8.68
CA ARG A 19 -2.43 -14.26 -9.39
C ARG A 19 -3.86 -13.80 -9.12
N GLU A 20 -4.16 -13.38 -7.89
CA GLU A 20 -5.49 -12.86 -7.54
C GLU A 20 -5.88 -11.68 -8.44
N ALA A 21 -4.92 -10.80 -8.75
CA ALA A 21 -5.15 -9.69 -9.66
C ALA A 21 -5.45 -10.19 -11.08
N ALA A 22 -4.69 -11.17 -11.58
CA ALA A 22 -4.94 -11.75 -12.90
C ALA A 22 -6.33 -12.43 -12.99
N GLU A 23 -6.74 -13.16 -11.96
CA GLU A 23 -8.04 -13.84 -11.88
C GLU A 23 -9.20 -12.82 -11.94
N ILE A 24 -9.13 -11.74 -11.18
CA ILE A 24 -10.16 -10.71 -11.19
C ILE A 24 -10.18 -9.93 -12.52
N LEU A 25 -9.02 -9.56 -13.08
CA LEU A 25 -8.98 -8.91 -14.40
C LEU A 25 -9.64 -9.79 -15.47
N THR A 26 -9.39 -11.10 -15.40
CA THR A 26 -10.03 -12.09 -16.29
C THR A 26 -11.54 -12.13 -16.07
N ALA A 27 -12.00 -12.18 -14.82
CA ALA A 27 -13.43 -12.21 -14.48
C ALA A 27 -14.17 -10.94 -14.93
N LEU A 28 -13.48 -9.78 -14.92
CA LEU A 28 -14.02 -8.51 -15.39
C LEU A 28 -13.91 -8.32 -16.92
N GLY A 29 -13.29 -9.25 -17.65
CA GLY A 29 -13.07 -9.13 -19.08
C GLY A 29 -12.08 -8.02 -19.48
N VAL A 30 -11.23 -7.59 -18.54
CA VAL A 30 -10.22 -6.54 -18.77
C VAL A 30 -8.97 -7.17 -19.37
N SER A 31 -8.52 -6.68 -20.52
CA SER A 31 -7.31 -7.19 -21.17
C SER A 31 -6.06 -6.77 -20.38
N PHE A 32 -5.19 -7.73 -20.08
CA PHE A 32 -3.95 -7.47 -19.36
C PHE A 32 -2.79 -8.28 -19.89
N GLU A 33 -1.57 -7.79 -19.66
CA GLU A 33 -0.34 -8.54 -19.85
C GLU A 33 0.27 -8.88 -18.50
N LYS A 34 0.97 -10.02 -18.43
CA LYS A 34 1.76 -10.42 -17.27
C LYS A 34 3.24 -10.46 -17.62
N ARG A 35 4.10 -9.77 -16.86
CA ARG A 35 5.56 -9.81 -17.08
C ARG A 35 6.35 -9.87 -15.78
N ILE A 36 7.53 -10.49 -15.84
CA ILE A 36 8.54 -10.40 -14.78
C ILE A 36 9.53 -9.29 -15.13
N VAL A 37 9.56 -8.27 -14.28
CA VAL A 37 10.36 -7.05 -14.44
C VAL A 37 10.97 -6.73 -13.08
N SER A 38 12.29 -6.73 -12.96
CA SER A 38 12.97 -6.57 -11.67
C SER A 38 13.72 -5.26 -11.60
N ALA A 39 13.41 -4.43 -10.61
CA ALA A 39 14.10 -3.15 -10.38
C ALA A 39 15.59 -3.31 -10.09
N HIS A 40 15.99 -4.40 -9.42
CA HIS A 40 17.38 -4.59 -9.02
C HIS A 40 18.16 -5.48 -9.99
N ARG A 41 17.51 -6.46 -10.62
CA ARG A 41 18.20 -7.44 -11.48
C ARG A 41 18.15 -7.09 -12.96
N THR A 42 17.10 -6.41 -13.41
CA THR A 42 16.90 -6.04 -14.82
C THR A 42 16.41 -4.59 -14.95
N PRO A 43 17.17 -3.61 -14.43
CA PRO A 43 16.73 -2.20 -14.38
C PRO A 43 16.45 -1.61 -15.77
N ASP A 44 17.23 -1.97 -16.80
CA ASP A 44 17.00 -1.49 -18.17
C ASP A 44 15.67 -1.98 -18.72
N ARG A 45 15.33 -3.26 -18.48
CA ARG A 45 14.02 -3.82 -18.87
C ARG A 45 12.87 -3.11 -18.17
N LEU A 46 13.04 -2.73 -16.90
CA LEU A 46 12.06 -1.92 -16.17
C LEU A 46 11.88 -0.56 -16.83
N TRP A 47 12.99 0.09 -17.17
CA TRP A 47 12.96 1.40 -17.79
C TRP A 47 12.25 1.37 -19.15
N ASP A 48 12.61 0.41 -20.00
CA ASP A 48 11.99 0.19 -21.30
C ASP A 48 10.50 -0.13 -21.17
N TYR A 49 10.14 -0.95 -20.18
CA TYR A 49 8.75 -1.26 -19.87
C TYR A 49 7.95 0.00 -19.54
N GLY A 50 8.44 0.82 -18.59
CA GLY A 50 7.77 2.04 -18.15
C GLY A 50 7.59 3.07 -19.27
N LYS A 51 8.66 3.33 -20.04
CA LYS A 51 8.64 4.29 -21.16
C LYS A 51 7.67 3.87 -22.27
N SER A 52 7.65 2.58 -22.61
CA SER A 52 6.86 2.07 -23.76
C SER A 52 5.42 1.73 -23.42
N ALA A 53 5.07 1.56 -22.13
CA ALA A 53 3.76 1.04 -21.72
C ALA A 53 2.58 1.81 -22.33
N ALA A 54 2.59 3.14 -22.24
CA ALA A 54 1.51 3.98 -22.79
C ALA A 54 1.38 3.83 -24.31
N GLY A 55 2.50 3.80 -25.03
CA GLY A 55 2.52 3.59 -26.49
C GLY A 55 2.00 2.21 -26.92
N ARG A 56 2.02 1.23 -26.02
CA ARG A 56 1.44 -0.11 -26.24
C ARG A 56 -0.05 -0.21 -25.91
N GLY A 57 -0.67 0.89 -25.49
CA GLY A 57 -2.09 0.96 -25.12
C GLY A 57 -2.38 0.61 -23.66
N VAL A 58 -1.35 0.39 -22.83
CA VAL A 58 -1.53 0.18 -21.37
C VAL A 58 -2.05 1.47 -20.76
N GLN A 59 -3.06 1.36 -19.91
CA GLN A 59 -3.72 2.48 -19.24
C GLN A 59 -3.40 2.55 -17.75
N VAL A 60 -3.08 1.41 -17.12
CA VAL A 60 -2.70 1.32 -15.70
C VAL A 60 -1.70 0.19 -15.51
N ILE A 61 -0.76 0.38 -14.57
CA ILE A 61 0.24 -0.64 -14.21
C ILE A 61 0.00 -1.09 -12.78
N ILE A 62 -0.11 -2.39 -12.57
CA ILE A 62 -0.15 -3.04 -11.27
C ILE A 62 1.20 -3.70 -11.05
N ALA A 63 1.94 -3.26 -10.04
CA ALA A 63 3.31 -3.68 -9.77
C ALA A 63 3.44 -4.33 -8.38
N GLY A 64 3.81 -5.61 -8.34
CA GLY A 64 4.04 -6.35 -7.10
C GLY A 64 5.52 -6.48 -6.75
N ALA A 65 5.90 -6.16 -5.52
CA ALA A 65 7.26 -6.36 -5.03
C ALA A 65 7.34 -6.57 -3.52
N GLY A 66 8.34 -7.32 -3.08
CA GLY A 66 8.61 -7.64 -1.67
C GLY A 66 9.96 -7.11 -1.18
N GLY A 67 10.09 -6.87 0.13
CA GLY A 67 11.33 -6.46 0.79
C GLY A 67 11.69 -5.01 0.48
N ALA A 68 12.86 -4.77 -0.09
CA ALA A 68 13.24 -3.48 -0.66
C ALA A 68 12.46 -3.22 -1.97
N ALA A 69 11.15 -3.00 -1.85
CA ALA A 69 10.19 -3.12 -2.94
C ALA A 69 10.17 -1.91 -3.90
N HIS A 70 11.26 -1.70 -4.65
CA HIS A 70 11.44 -0.53 -5.51
C HIS A 70 10.68 -0.58 -6.85
N LEU A 71 10.16 -1.74 -7.27
CA LEU A 71 9.52 -1.90 -8.59
C LEU A 71 8.40 -0.88 -8.85
N PRO A 72 7.40 -0.68 -7.95
CA PRO A 72 6.30 0.25 -8.21
C PRO A 72 6.79 1.70 -8.34
N GLY A 73 7.64 2.16 -7.40
CA GLY A 73 8.17 3.51 -7.41
C GLY A 73 9.06 3.80 -8.62
N MET A 74 9.93 2.85 -9.00
CA MET A 74 10.78 2.99 -10.17
C MET A 74 9.97 3.06 -11.46
N VAL A 75 8.94 2.22 -11.63
CA VAL A 75 8.09 2.29 -12.82
C VAL A 75 7.28 3.59 -12.87
N ALA A 76 6.75 4.06 -11.73
CA ALA A 76 6.05 5.34 -11.62
C ALA A 76 6.94 6.53 -12.04
N SER A 77 8.26 6.43 -11.85
CA SER A 77 9.19 7.47 -12.31
C SER A 77 9.44 7.50 -13.81
N LYS A 78 9.03 6.47 -14.55
CA LYS A 78 9.30 6.29 -15.99
C LYS A 78 8.06 6.28 -16.87
N THR A 79 6.89 6.53 -16.28
CA THR A 79 5.63 6.59 -16.99
C THR A 79 4.73 7.66 -16.40
N HIS A 80 3.84 8.19 -17.23
CA HIS A 80 2.75 9.06 -16.78
C HIS A 80 1.48 8.25 -16.45
N LEU A 81 1.49 6.94 -16.71
CA LEU A 81 0.38 6.07 -16.38
C LEU A 81 0.22 5.91 -14.87
N PRO A 82 -1.01 5.77 -14.35
CA PRO A 82 -1.23 5.39 -12.96
C PRO A 82 -0.54 4.08 -12.62
N VAL A 83 0.17 4.07 -11.48
CA VAL A 83 0.84 2.89 -10.93
C VAL A 83 0.23 2.50 -9.59
N ILE A 84 -0.15 1.24 -9.49
CA ILE A 84 -0.69 0.64 -8.28
C ILE A 84 0.35 -0.33 -7.72
N GLY A 85 0.83 -0.06 -6.51
CA GLY A 85 1.83 -0.86 -5.83
C GLY A 85 1.17 -1.90 -4.93
N VAL A 86 1.58 -3.16 -5.08
CA VAL A 86 1.13 -4.29 -4.25
C VAL A 86 2.30 -4.74 -3.38
N PRO A 87 2.30 -4.42 -2.07
CA PRO A 87 3.34 -4.90 -1.17
C PRO A 87 3.21 -6.41 -1.00
N VAL A 88 4.24 -7.16 -1.42
CA VAL A 88 4.29 -8.62 -1.25
C VAL A 88 4.76 -8.94 0.16
N GLN A 89 4.12 -9.90 0.80
CA GLN A 89 4.48 -10.32 2.15
C GLN A 89 5.89 -10.94 2.17
N THR A 90 6.73 -10.44 3.09
CA THR A 90 8.06 -11.00 3.33
C THR A 90 8.06 -11.92 4.55
N LYS A 91 9.03 -12.84 4.61
CA LYS A 91 9.20 -13.76 5.73
C LYS A 91 9.65 -13.05 7.01
N ALA A 92 10.55 -12.07 6.89
CA ALA A 92 11.19 -11.44 8.04
C ALA A 92 10.29 -10.40 8.74
N LEU A 93 9.61 -9.56 7.96
CA LEU A 93 8.86 -8.41 8.49
C LEU A 93 7.38 -8.43 8.10
N GLY A 94 6.87 -9.57 7.64
CA GLY A 94 5.46 -9.72 7.29
C GLY A 94 4.98 -8.77 6.19
N GLY A 95 5.89 -8.21 5.38
CA GLY A 95 5.60 -7.23 4.34
C GLY A 95 5.57 -5.77 4.78
N LEU A 96 5.90 -5.45 6.04
CA LEU A 96 6.06 -4.05 6.48
C LEU A 96 7.19 -3.33 5.73
N ASP A 97 8.29 -4.04 5.48
CA ASP A 97 9.38 -3.60 4.61
C ASP A 97 8.88 -3.26 3.21
N SER A 98 8.10 -4.15 2.60
CA SER A 98 7.47 -3.93 1.30
C SER A 98 6.55 -2.72 1.31
N LEU A 99 5.71 -2.59 2.33
CA LEU A 99 4.73 -1.51 2.46
C LEU A 99 5.44 -0.16 2.54
N TYR A 100 6.38 0.00 3.47
CA TYR A 100 7.11 1.25 3.63
C TYR A 100 7.98 1.61 2.42
N SER A 101 8.52 0.60 1.74
CA SER A 101 9.29 0.81 0.50
C SER A 101 8.42 1.32 -0.67
N ILE A 102 7.12 1.06 -0.66
CA ILE A 102 6.19 1.43 -1.73
C ILE A 102 5.42 2.71 -1.39
N VAL A 103 4.93 2.86 -0.16
CA VAL A 103 3.99 3.94 0.20
C VAL A 103 4.65 5.30 0.38
N GLN A 104 5.92 5.33 0.79
CA GLN A 104 6.64 6.55 1.15
C GLN A 104 7.28 7.24 -0.07
N MET A 105 6.55 7.35 -1.17
CA MET A 105 7.09 7.95 -2.39
C MET A 105 7.32 9.46 -2.23
N PRO A 106 8.43 9.99 -2.78
CA PRO A 106 8.66 11.43 -2.81
C PRO A 106 7.65 12.13 -3.73
N ARG A 107 7.48 13.43 -3.49
CA ARG A 107 6.62 14.29 -4.31
C ARG A 107 7.00 14.19 -5.79
N GLY A 108 6.01 14.00 -6.65
CA GLY A 108 6.18 13.93 -8.11
C GLY A 108 6.12 12.51 -8.70
N PHE A 109 6.20 11.47 -7.88
CA PHE A 109 6.18 10.07 -8.33
C PHE A 109 5.13 9.25 -7.55
N PRO A 110 3.83 9.49 -7.75
CA PRO A 110 2.79 8.88 -6.94
C PRO A 110 2.64 7.38 -7.22
N VAL A 111 2.44 6.60 -6.16
CA VAL A 111 2.06 5.18 -6.24
C VAL A 111 0.84 4.95 -5.36
N ALA A 112 -0.24 4.42 -5.96
CA ALA A 112 -1.41 3.98 -5.20
C ALA A 112 -1.05 2.67 -4.50
N THR A 113 -0.74 2.72 -3.21
CA THR A 113 -0.22 1.57 -2.46
C THR A 113 -1.35 0.81 -1.78
N MET A 114 -1.40 -0.51 -1.98
CA MET A 114 -2.45 -1.38 -1.45
C MET A 114 -2.03 -2.04 -0.13
N ALA A 115 -2.98 -2.73 0.51
CA ALA A 115 -2.69 -3.57 1.67
C ALA A 115 -1.71 -4.70 1.32
N ILE A 116 -0.92 -5.11 2.32
CA ILE A 116 0.08 -6.18 2.17
C ILE A 116 -0.61 -7.47 1.73
N GLY A 117 -0.11 -8.08 0.66
CA GLY A 117 -0.59 -9.36 0.13
C GLY A 117 -1.97 -9.32 -0.54
N ALA A 118 -2.67 -8.19 -0.53
CA ALA A 118 -4.06 -8.09 -0.99
C ALA A 118 -4.14 -7.72 -2.48
N ALA A 119 -3.70 -8.61 -3.36
CA ALA A 119 -3.73 -8.34 -4.80
C ALA A 119 -5.16 -8.30 -5.36
N GLY A 120 -6.13 -8.95 -4.71
CA GLY A 120 -7.54 -8.84 -5.08
C GLY A 120 -8.17 -7.44 -4.87
N VAL A 121 -7.78 -6.73 -3.80
CA VAL A 121 -8.28 -5.38 -3.47
C VAL A 121 -7.78 -4.33 -4.47
N VAL A 122 -6.63 -4.61 -5.10
CA VAL A 122 -6.00 -3.79 -6.15
C VAL A 122 -6.99 -3.40 -7.22
N ILE A 123 -7.85 -4.32 -7.67
CA ILE A 123 -8.65 -4.10 -8.89
C ILE A 123 -9.98 -3.44 -8.60
N LEU A 124 -10.60 -3.71 -7.45
CA LEU A 124 -11.75 -2.90 -7.01
C LEU A 124 -11.33 -1.44 -6.84
N THR A 125 -10.16 -1.23 -6.25
CA THR A 125 -9.58 0.12 -6.08
C THR A 125 -9.13 0.71 -7.42
N ALA A 126 -8.50 -0.08 -8.31
CA ALA A 126 -8.10 0.37 -9.64
C ALA A 126 -9.29 0.73 -10.52
N GLY A 127 -10.34 -0.09 -10.51
CA GLY A 127 -11.58 0.16 -11.22
C GLY A 127 -12.27 1.40 -10.68
N TYR A 128 -12.32 1.57 -9.35
CA TYR A 128 -12.90 2.75 -8.72
C TYR A 128 -12.07 4.01 -8.98
N ILE A 129 -10.74 3.95 -8.89
CA ILE A 129 -9.83 5.07 -9.18
C ILE A 129 -9.85 5.40 -10.66
N LEU A 130 -9.81 4.42 -11.57
CA LEU A 130 -9.91 4.64 -13.01
C LEU A 130 -11.26 5.25 -13.37
N TRP A 131 -12.35 4.73 -12.81
CA TRP A 131 -13.68 5.31 -12.96
C TRP A 131 -13.76 6.73 -12.41
N THR A 132 -13.16 6.99 -11.25
CA THR A 132 -13.12 8.33 -10.62
C THR A 132 -12.27 9.29 -11.43
N VAL A 133 -11.10 8.87 -11.91
CA VAL A 133 -10.23 9.64 -12.81
C VAL A 133 -10.94 9.92 -14.13
N GLN A 134 -11.59 8.93 -14.73
CA GLN A 134 -12.39 9.11 -15.94
C GLN A 134 -13.57 10.07 -15.72
N ARG A 135 -14.23 10.03 -14.55
CA ARG A 135 -15.33 10.94 -14.25
C ARG A 135 -14.90 12.35 -13.87
N VAL A 136 -13.88 12.49 -13.05
CA VAL A 136 -13.45 13.76 -12.44
C VAL A 136 -12.52 14.52 -13.38
N LEU A 137 -11.61 13.83 -14.08
CA LEU A 137 -10.64 14.48 -14.97
C LEU A 137 -11.08 14.52 -16.44
N LEU A 138 -11.96 13.61 -16.90
CA LEU A 138 -12.29 13.46 -18.33
C LEU A 138 -13.78 13.64 -18.68
N GLY A 139 -14.64 14.14 -17.79
CA GLY A 139 -16.11 14.07 -17.98
C GLY A 139 -16.65 14.65 -19.32
N PRO A 140 -17.87 14.31 -19.79
CA PRO A 140 -18.71 13.15 -19.48
C PRO A 140 -18.62 11.99 -20.50
N GLU A 141 -18.94 10.80 -20.00
CA GLU A 141 -19.31 9.52 -20.67
C GLU A 141 -18.26 8.70 -21.44
N TYR A 142 -17.53 7.82 -20.72
CA TYR A 142 -17.22 6.48 -21.24
C TYR A 142 -18.35 5.53 -20.85
N LYS A 143 -19.23 5.19 -21.81
CA LYS A 143 -20.41 4.31 -21.60
C LYS A 143 -20.11 2.80 -21.66
N GLY A 144 -18.85 2.41 -21.83
CA GLY A 144 -18.43 1.01 -21.93
C GLY A 144 -19.17 0.20 -23.03
N PRO A 145 -18.90 -1.11 -23.17
CA PRO A 145 -19.60 -1.97 -24.13
C PRO A 145 -21.06 -2.28 -23.75
N HIS A 146 -21.49 -1.96 -22.52
CA HIS A 146 -22.81 -2.31 -21.96
C HIS A 146 -23.70 -1.10 -21.59
N GLY A 147 -23.31 0.14 -21.91
CA GLY A 147 -24.12 1.34 -21.62
C GLY A 147 -24.36 1.59 -20.12
N ASP A 148 -25.38 2.40 -19.80
CA ASP A 148 -25.82 2.79 -18.44
C ASP A 148 -26.38 1.62 -17.58
N ALA A 149 -25.99 0.38 -17.89
CA ALA A 149 -26.49 -0.84 -17.25
C ALA A 149 -25.89 -1.11 -15.86
N LEU A 150 -24.88 -0.36 -15.42
CA LEU A 150 -24.47 -0.36 -14.01
C LEU A 150 -25.45 0.49 -13.22
N LYS A 151 -26.48 -0.16 -12.66
CA LYS A 151 -27.42 0.48 -11.73
C LYS A 151 -26.66 1.23 -10.62
N PRO A 152 -27.11 2.44 -10.22
CA PRO A 152 -26.64 3.08 -9.01
C PRO A 152 -26.68 2.11 -7.83
N MET A 153 -25.71 2.28 -6.92
CA MET A 153 -25.44 1.45 -5.74
C MET A 153 -26.69 0.74 -5.21
N ASN A 154 -26.69 -0.58 -5.24
CA ASN A 154 -27.87 -1.36 -4.88
C ASN A 154 -28.21 -1.12 -3.39
N ARG A 155 -29.47 -1.30 -2.97
CA ARG A 155 -29.90 -1.04 -1.58
C ARG A 155 -29.03 -1.76 -0.54
N ARG A 156 -28.49 -2.92 -0.90
CA ARG A 156 -27.56 -3.72 -0.08
C ARG A 156 -26.20 -3.02 0.10
N GLU A 157 -25.67 -2.43 -0.95
CA GLU A 157 -24.40 -1.70 -0.91
C GLU A 157 -24.56 -0.38 -0.15
N VAL A 158 -25.71 0.30 -0.28
CA VAL A 158 -26.05 1.47 0.53
C VAL A 158 -26.14 1.10 2.01
N ALA A 159 -26.76 -0.03 2.34
CA ALA A 159 -26.88 -0.51 3.71
C ALA A 159 -25.53 -0.87 4.34
N ILE A 160 -24.51 -1.23 3.54
CA ILE A 160 -23.15 -1.51 4.02
C ILE A 160 -22.31 -0.22 4.08
N ALA A 161 -22.42 0.64 3.07
CA ALA A 161 -21.59 1.85 2.95
C ALA A 161 -22.02 2.96 3.92
N ALA A 162 -23.33 3.13 4.16
CA ALA A 162 -23.86 4.16 5.04
C ALA A 162 -23.35 4.08 6.50
N PRO A 163 -23.34 2.90 7.18
CA PRO A 163 -22.80 2.82 8.54
C PRO A 163 -21.28 3.05 8.60
N LEU A 164 -20.52 2.62 7.59
CA LEU A 164 -19.08 2.87 7.52
C LEU A 164 -18.77 4.37 7.35
N LEU A 165 -19.54 5.06 6.51
CA LEU A 165 -19.43 6.50 6.32
C LEU A 165 -19.82 7.26 7.59
N GLY A 166 -20.89 6.84 8.26
CA GLY A 166 -21.31 7.38 9.55
C GLY A 166 -20.22 7.20 10.62
N LEU A 167 -19.58 6.04 10.66
CA LEU A 167 -18.47 5.75 11.57
C LEU A 167 -17.25 6.63 11.28
N ALA A 168 -16.91 6.82 10.00
CA ALA A 168 -15.80 7.67 9.58
C ALA A 168 -16.02 9.14 9.98
N ILE A 169 -17.25 9.65 9.80
CA ILE A 169 -17.63 11.00 10.25
C ILE A 169 -17.61 11.08 11.77
N PHE A 170 -18.16 10.08 12.46
CA PHE A 170 -18.16 10.04 13.93
C PHE A 170 -16.74 10.06 14.50
N PHE A 171 -15.81 9.30 13.92
CA PHE A 171 -14.40 9.32 14.33
C PHE A 171 -13.71 10.64 13.99
N GLY A 172 -14.07 11.30 12.89
CA GLY A 172 -13.53 12.61 12.53
C GLY A 172 -14.03 13.75 13.43
N VAL A 173 -15.30 13.71 13.84
CA VAL A 173 -15.94 14.78 14.63
C VAL A 173 -15.78 14.56 16.15
N CYS A 174 -15.81 13.30 16.60
CA CYS A 174 -15.72 12.92 18.02
C CYS A 174 -14.50 12.03 18.32
N PRO A 175 -13.26 12.49 18.06
CA PRO A 175 -12.06 11.68 18.29
C PRO A 175 -11.86 11.32 19.77
N ASN A 176 -12.39 12.14 20.69
CA ASN A 176 -12.30 11.92 22.14
C ASN A 176 -12.96 10.60 22.59
N ALA A 177 -13.94 10.08 21.87
CA ALA A 177 -14.56 8.80 22.21
C ALA A 177 -13.57 7.62 22.05
N ILE A 178 -12.72 7.64 21.02
CA ILE A 178 -11.65 6.64 20.87
C ILE A 178 -10.55 6.88 21.88
N LEU A 179 -10.13 8.13 22.04
CA LEU A 179 -9.02 8.47 22.92
C LEU A 179 -9.31 8.07 24.38
N GLN A 180 -10.55 8.20 24.84
CA GLN A 180 -10.95 7.72 26.18
C GLN A 180 -10.95 6.20 26.30
N TYR A 181 -11.26 5.47 25.22
CA TYR A 181 -11.21 4.02 25.21
C TYR A 181 -9.77 3.48 25.16
N THR A 182 -8.87 4.16 24.47
CA THR A 182 -7.46 3.75 24.32
C THR A 182 -6.55 4.32 25.41
N ALA A 183 -6.94 5.40 26.08
CA ALA A 183 -6.19 6.04 27.16
C ALA A 183 -5.74 5.08 28.29
N PRO A 184 -6.54 4.12 28.78
CA PRO A 184 -6.11 3.22 29.85
C PRO A 184 -4.93 2.34 29.42
N SER A 185 -4.94 1.87 28.17
CA SER A 185 -3.86 1.06 27.61
C SER A 185 -2.61 1.90 27.36
N ILE A 186 -2.78 3.11 26.84
CA ILE A 186 -1.67 4.05 26.61
C ILE A 186 -1.02 4.43 27.94
N ASN A 187 -1.81 4.73 28.98
CA ASN A 187 -1.29 5.08 30.30
C ASN A 187 -0.52 3.92 30.93
N ARG A 188 -0.99 2.67 30.81
CA ARG A 188 -0.22 1.50 31.26
C ARG A 188 1.13 1.36 30.57
N THR A 189 1.21 1.67 29.28
CA THR A 189 2.48 1.66 28.53
C THR A 189 3.39 2.83 28.93
N ILE A 190 2.83 4.00 29.18
CA ILE A 190 3.60 5.16 29.67
C ILE A 190 4.14 4.87 31.07
N ASP A 191 3.33 4.29 31.96
CA ASP A 191 3.74 3.94 33.32
C ASP A 191 4.82 2.84 33.31
N SER A 192 4.69 1.83 32.44
CA SER A 192 5.71 0.78 32.32
C SER A 192 7.04 1.33 31.79
N LEU A 193 7.01 2.21 30.78
CA LEU A 193 8.19 2.91 30.28
C LEU A 193 8.80 3.83 31.33
N GLY A 194 7.98 4.57 32.08
CA GLY A 194 8.45 5.46 33.14
C GLY A 194 9.15 4.70 34.27
N ASN A 195 8.58 3.57 34.70
CA ASN A 195 9.18 2.71 35.71
C ASN A 195 10.49 2.06 35.23
N TRP A 196 10.52 1.57 33.98
CA TRP A 196 11.72 1.03 33.37
C TRP A 196 12.85 2.08 33.29
N THR A 197 12.51 3.31 32.91
CA THR A 197 13.48 4.42 32.80
C THR A 197 14.08 4.78 34.16
N LYS A 198 13.26 4.86 35.22
CA LYS A 198 13.73 5.11 36.58
C LYS A 198 14.67 4.01 37.08
N GLN A 199 14.32 2.74 36.83
CA GLN A 199 15.13 1.61 37.23
C GLN A 199 16.50 1.62 36.53
N HIS A 200 16.54 1.94 35.24
CA HIS A 200 17.80 2.08 34.49
C HIS A 200 18.66 3.24 35.00
N GLN A 201 18.10 4.43 35.24
CA GLN A 201 18.87 5.54 35.82
C GLN A 201 19.43 5.21 37.21
N GLN A 202 18.64 4.54 38.05
CA GLN A 202 19.06 4.19 39.40
C GLN A 202 20.19 3.14 39.39
N SER A 203 20.09 2.12 38.52
CA SER A 203 21.17 1.14 38.33
C SER A 203 22.48 1.76 37.80
N GLN A 204 22.40 2.76 36.92
CA GLN A 204 23.57 3.47 36.42
C GLN A 204 24.22 4.34 37.50
N HIS A 205 23.41 5.00 38.33
CA HIS A 205 23.91 5.76 39.48
C HIS A 205 24.62 4.86 40.48
N GLU A 206 24.03 3.71 40.81
CA GLU A 206 24.57 2.75 41.78
C GLU A 206 25.89 2.15 41.28
N GLN A 207 25.97 1.76 40.00
CA GLN A 207 27.20 1.30 39.37
C GLN A 207 28.29 2.39 39.32
N ALA A 208 27.92 3.64 39.05
CA ALA A 208 28.86 4.76 39.06
C ALA A 208 29.42 5.02 40.47
N SER A 209 28.59 4.94 41.52
CA SER A 209 29.05 5.05 42.90
C SER A 209 29.99 3.91 43.31
N THR A 210 29.67 2.66 42.96
CA THR A 210 30.51 1.50 43.29
C THR A 210 31.87 1.57 42.58
N GLN A 211 31.92 2.02 41.32
CA GLN A 211 33.18 2.22 40.60
C GLN A 211 34.04 3.37 41.19
N LEU A 212 33.40 4.38 41.78
CA LEU A 212 34.10 5.46 42.47
C LEU A 212 34.68 5.00 43.81
N GLU A 213 33.95 4.15 44.55
CA GLU A 213 34.43 3.54 45.80
C GLU A 213 35.58 2.55 45.55
N GLU A 214 35.49 1.70 44.52
CA GLU A 214 36.59 0.79 44.13
C GLU A 214 37.86 1.55 43.68
N ARG A 215 37.71 2.73 43.06
CA ARG A 215 38.85 3.60 42.69
C ARG A 215 39.48 4.33 43.87
N GLN A 216 38.81 4.41 45.01
CA GLN A 216 39.27 5.10 46.22
C GLN A 216 39.85 4.15 47.28
N GLN A 217 39.82 2.84 47.07
CA GLN A 217 40.54 1.88 47.90
C GLN A 217 42.01 1.79 47.46
N PRO A 218 42.98 1.87 48.40
CA PRO A 218 44.42 1.89 48.11
C PRO A 218 45.00 0.54 47.71
#